data_AF-A0A7K8C3E1-F1
#
_entry.id   AF-A0A7K8C3E1-F1
#
_cell.length_a   1.000
_cell.length_b   1.000
_cell.length_c   1.000
_cell.angle_alpha   90.00
_cell.angle_beta   90.00
_cell.angle_gamma   90.00
#
_symmetry.space_group_name_H-M   'P 1'
#
loop_
_entity.id
_entity.type
_entity.pdbx_description
1 polymer ?
#
loop_
_entity_poly.entity_id
_entity_poly.type
_entity_poly.pdbx_seq_one_letter_code
_entity_poly.pdbx_strand_id
1 'polypeptide(L)'
;VHRDHMKIGASLAGMEQMQIDGSAQFHGVGGLSDHISALKEMVILPLLYPDVFEILKFKPPRGCLFYGPPGTGKTLVARALANECSRGDRKVTFFMRSAADCMSKWVGESERQLRLVFEQAYQMRPSIIFFDEIDALAPVRSSKQDQVHSSVVGTLLTLMDGLASRGEVVVIGATNRLDSIDPALRRPGRFEREFRFNLPNKEARLEIFKIHTRDWTLKPSDNLLEDLAEKCVGFCGADIKALCVEAGLCALRRRYPQIHESDKRLKIDARSIKVTAKDFAMAMQKIVPASQRAGASPGRALPPISKPLLENTLERILQALQRAFPHAKLALKKNQGKLTNFSSLNPILGNDGIDSVDDSPSISEKKPDSKKAEFRTFSRYVFVLFMVIFLRWLHLNPSYQPTSYRPRFLLVEEPGCGQAFDLAPAVLHALEKFPAYTLDLPTLFVSTTSQEETCSQLIREAQRTAPSIIYIPQIPSWWEAIGPTLKAGFTGLLNNIPYFAPVLLLATSDVPHEDLPEEIKALFNTNREEVFNIPRPTCAERKGFFEDLIMKQSAEPPASKNNA
;
A
#
# COMPACT_ATOMS: atom_id res chain seq x y z
N VAL A 1 -42.97 -17.93 -25.62
CA VAL A 1 -41.49 -18.10 -25.64
C VAL A 1 -40.73 -16.77 -25.51
N HIS A 2 -40.83 -15.79 -26.42
CA HIS A 2 -40.14 -14.48 -26.22
C HIS A 2 -40.75 -13.56 -25.15
N ARG A 3 -42.06 -13.64 -24.90
CA ARG A 3 -42.72 -12.87 -23.82
C ARG A 3 -42.49 -13.43 -22.41
N ASP A 4 -42.14 -14.71 -22.29
CA ASP A 4 -41.96 -15.37 -21.00
C ASP A 4 -40.57 -15.11 -20.42
N HIS A 5 -39.55 -14.90 -21.27
CA HIS A 5 -38.22 -14.45 -20.83
C HIS A 5 -38.21 -13.00 -20.31
N MET A 6 -39.08 -12.12 -20.83
CA MET A 6 -39.22 -10.75 -20.30
C MET A 6 -39.91 -10.73 -18.92
N LYS A 7 -40.75 -11.72 -18.60
CA LYS A 7 -41.36 -11.85 -17.26
C LYS A 7 -40.38 -12.36 -16.20
N ILE A 8 -39.38 -13.16 -16.59
CA ILE A 8 -38.26 -13.51 -15.70
C ILE A 8 -37.43 -12.26 -15.37
N GLY A 9 -37.30 -11.33 -16.33
CA GLY A 9 -36.65 -10.02 -16.13
C GLY A 9 -37.27 -9.14 -15.04
N ALA A 10 -38.58 -9.31 -14.74
CA ALA A 10 -39.26 -8.51 -13.73
C ALA A 10 -39.11 -9.04 -12.29
N SER A 11 -38.75 -10.32 -12.11
CA SER A 11 -38.45 -10.90 -10.78
C SER A 11 -36.96 -10.76 -10.40
N LEU A 12 -36.14 -10.17 -11.27
CA LEU A 12 -34.69 -9.98 -11.16
C LEU A 12 -34.32 -8.60 -10.59
N ALA A 13 -35.14 -8.06 -9.69
CA ALA A 13 -35.03 -6.72 -9.09
C ALA A 13 -33.79 -6.50 -8.19
N GLY A 14 -32.75 -7.31 -8.35
CA GLY A 14 -31.45 -7.09 -7.72
C GLY A 14 -30.33 -6.87 -8.71
N MET A 15 -30.48 -7.04 -10.03
CA MET A 15 -29.38 -6.97 -11.01
C MET A 15 -29.19 -5.57 -11.58
N GLU A 16 -28.65 -4.66 -10.78
CA GLU A 16 -28.22 -3.35 -11.26
C GLU A 16 -26.97 -3.50 -12.13
N GLN A 17 -27.12 -3.36 -13.45
CA GLN A 17 -26.04 -2.81 -14.26
C GLN A 17 -25.78 -1.41 -13.71
N MET A 18 -24.61 -1.18 -13.11
CA MET A 18 -24.32 0.17 -12.63
C MET A 18 -24.35 1.13 -13.82
N GLN A 19 -25.17 2.17 -13.71
CA GLN A 19 -25.00 3.35 -14.55
C GLN A 19 -23.63 3.93 -14.22
N ILE A 20 -22.77 3.95 -15.22
CA ILE A 20 -21.40 4.44 -15.12
C ILE A 20 -21.46 5.94 -14.83
N ASP A 21 -21.29 6.31 -13.56
CA ASP A 21 -21.05 7.69 -13.17
C ASP A 21 -19.72 8.14 -13.80
N GLY A 22 -19.79 9.06 -14.77
CA GLY A 22 -18.60 9.58 -15.48
C GLY A 22 -17.60 10.36 -14.61
N SER A 23 -17.83 10.42 -13.29
CA SER A 23 -17.02 11.13 -12.30
C SER A 23 -15.79 10.33 -11.84
N ALA A 24 -15.86 8.99 -11.80
CA ALA A 24 -14.76 8.14 -11.34
C ALA A 24 -13.83 7.75 -12.50
N GLN A 25 -12.87 8.60 -12.82
CA GLN A 25 -11.87 8.34 -13.88
C GLN A 25 -10.52 7.99 -13.28
N PHE A 26 -9.56 7.48 -14.07
CA PHE A 26 -8.20 7.25 -13.57
C PHE A 26 -7.56 8.54 -13.03
N HIS A 27 -7.90 9.70 -13.59
CA HIS A 27 -7.47 11.01 -13.06
C HIS A 27 -7.98 11.32 -11.64
N GLY A 28 -9.04 10.65 -11.19
CA GLY A 28 -9.60 10.78 -9.85
C GLY A 28 -8.97 9.82 -8.83
N VAL A 29 -8.00 9.00 -9.21
CA VAL A 29 -7.32 8.05 -8.32
C VAL A 29 -5.88 8.51 -8.11
N GLY A 30 -5.54 8.89 -6.88
CA GLY A 30 -4.18 9.30 -6.49
C GLY A 30 -3.37 8.15 -5.90
N GLY A 31 -2.06 8.12 -6.17
CA GLY A 31 -1.09 7.26 -5.48
C GLY A 31 -1.09 5.77 -5.82
N LEU A 32 -1.89 5.33 -6.80
CA LEU A 32 -2.07 3.92 -7.17
C LEU A 32 -1.68 3.65 -8.65
N SER A 33 -0.72 4.41 -9.18
CA SER A 33 -0.28 4.32 -10.59
C SER A 33 0.17 2.91 -11.00
N ASP A 34 0.93 2.25 -10.12
CA ASP A 34 1.53 0.95 -10.41
C ASP A 34 0.46 -0.13 -10.49
N HIS A 35 -0.50 -0.10 -9.55
CA HIS A 35 -1.67 -0.97 -9.57
C HIS A 35 -2.54 -0.74 -10.80
N ILE A 36 -2.74 0.52 -11.20
CA ILE A 36 -3.51 0.87 -12.40
C ILE A 36 -2.79 0.34 -13.66
N SER A 37 -1.47 0.50 -13.78
CA SER A 37 -0.71 -0.01 -14.93
C SER A 37 -0.84 -1.53 -15.06
N ALA A 38 -0.64 -2.25 -13.95
CA ALA A 38 -0.77 -3.70 -13.93
C ALA A 38 -2.19 -4.20 -14.22
N LEU A 39 -3.22 -3.44 -13.83
CA LEU A 39 -4.62 -3.73 -14.17
C LEU A 39 -4.92 -3.45 -15.65
N LYS A 40 -4.37 -2.36 -16.21
CA LYS A 40 -4.48 -2.06 -17.65
C LYS A 40 -3.85 -3.17 -18.50
N GLU A 41 -2.67 -3.65 -18.10
CA GLU A 41 -2.02 -4.78 -18.77
C GLU A 41 -2.84 -6.08 -18.68
N MET A 42 -3.56 -6.28 -17.59
CA MET A 42 -4.38 -7.49 -17.40
C MET A 42 -5.70 -7.44 -18.19
N VAL A 43 -6.37 -6.28 -18.22
CA VAL A 43 -7.73 -6.17 -18.77
C VAL A 43 -7.75 -5.53 -20.15
N ILE A 44 -7.01 -4.44 -20.33
CA ILE A 44 -7.05 -3.65 -21.58
C ILE A 44 -6.15 -4.28 -22.64
N LEU A 45 -4.95 -4.75 -22.28
CA LEU A 45 -3.99 -5.31 -23.25
C LEU A 45 -4.54 -6.51 -24.03
N PRO A 46 -5.21 -7.50 -23.41
CA PRO A 46 -5.80 -8.62 -24.16
C PRO A 46 -6.97 -8.21 -25.05
N LEU A 47 -7.68 -7.13 -24.70
CA LEU A 47 -8.78 -6.60 -25.51
C LEU A 47 -8.26 -5.78 -26.71
N LEU A 48 -7.11 -5.12 -26.58
CA LEU A 48 -6.50 -4.33 -27.65
C LEU A 48 -5.70 -5.17 -28.64
N TYR A 49 -4.99 -6.21 -28.18
CA TYR A 49 -4.08 -6.99 -29.01
C TYR A 49 -4.33 -8.51 -28.92
N PRO A 50 -5.52 -9.01 -29.28
CA PRO A 50 -5.85 -10.44 -29.20
C PRO A 50 -4.90 -11.31 -30.03
N ASP A 51 -4.49 -10.84 -31.21
CA ASP A 51 -3.62 -11.56 -32.16
C ASP A 51 -2.29 -11.99 -31.53
N VAL A 52 -1.72 -11.14 -30.66
CA VAL A 52 -0.46 -11.41 -29.95
C VAL A 52 -0.62 -12.59 -29.00
N PHE A 53 -1.76 -12.68 -28.31
CA PHE A 53 -2.05 -13.79 -27.39
C PHE A 53 -2.32 -15.10 -28.14
N GLU A 54 -2.92 -15.03 -29.33
CA GLU A 54 -3.15 -16.21 -30.18
C GLU A 54 -1.85 -16.78 -30.73
N ILE A 55 -0.95 -15.94 -31.25
CA ILE A 55 0.35 -16.35 -31.79
C ILE A 55 1.21 -16.97 -30.70
N LEU A 56 1.29 -16.31 -29.53
CA LEU A 56 2.11 -16.78 -28.40
C LEU A 56 1.45 -17.93 -27.62
N LYS A 57 0.17 -18.23 -27.88
CA LYS A 57 -0.64 -19.21 -27.15
C LYS A 57 -0.64 -19.00 -25.64
N PHE A 58 -0.48 -17.76 -25.20
CA PHE A 58 -0.55 -17.40 -23.78
C PHE A 58 -2.01 -17.14 -23.40
N LYS A 59 -2.45 -17.73 -22.28
CA LYS A 59 -3.76 -17.43 -21.72
C LYS A 59 -3.64 -16.14 -20.91
N PRO A 60 -4.45 -15.10 -21.19
CA PRO A 60 -4.43 -13.89 -20.38
C PRO A 60 -4.95 -14.21 -18.96
N PRO A 61 -4.40 -13.58 -17.92
CA PRO A 61 -4.88 -13.75 -16.55
C PRO A 61 -6.29 -13.17 -16.42
N ARG A 62 -7.22 -13.93 -15.83
CA ARG A 62 -8.66 -13.57 -15.80
C ARG A 62 -9.21 -13.25 -14.42
N GLY A 63 -8.47 -13.57 -13.36
CA GLY A 63 -8.89 -13.27 -12.00
C GLY A 63 -7.86 -12.45 -11.25
N CYS A 64 -8.32 -11.38 -10.61
CA CYS A 64 -7.50 -10.61 -9.68
C CYS A 64 -8.20 -10.42 -8.33
N LEU A 65 -7.40 -10.39 -7.27
CA LEU A 65 -7.86 -10.23 -5.91
C LEU A 65 -7.23 -8.98 -5.29
N PHE A 66 -8.06 -8.04 -4.86
CA PHE A 66 -7.67 -6.82 -4.16
C PHE A 66 -7.74 -7.09 -2.66
N TYR A 67 -6.66 -6.81 -1.95
CA TYR A 67 -6.63 -6.94 -0.50
C TYR A 67 -5.89 -5.79 0.16
N GLY A 68 -6.24 -5.49 1.41
CA GLY A 68 -5.61 -4.44 2.20
C GLY A 68 -6.61 -3.77 3.14
N PRO A 69 -6.17 -2.82 3.99
CA PRO A 69 -7.06 -2.12 4.91
C PRO A 69 -8.25 -1.44 4.22
N PRO A 70 -9.37 -1.25 4.94
CA PRO A 70 -10.53 -0.56 4.40
C PRO A 70 -10.20 0.92 4.09
N GLY A 71 -10.90 1.50 3.12
CA GLY A 71 -10.75 2.94 2.80
C GLY A 71 -9.53 3.31 1.94
N THR A 72 -8.78 2.35 1.42
CA THR A 72 -7.65 2.56 0.49
C THR A 72 -8.03 2.69 -0.99
N GLY A 73 -9.32 2.64 -1.32
CA GLY A 73 -9.81 2.87 -2.68
C GLY A 73 -9.93 1.63 -3.58
N LYS A 74 -9.96 0.41 -3.02
CA LYS A 74 -10.16 -0.86 -3.77
C LYS A 74 -11.37 -0.78 -4.73
N THR A 75 -12.54 -0.42 -4.21
CA THR A 75 -13.78 -0.26 -4.98
C THR A 75 -13.70 0.92 -5.97
N LEU A 76 -12.98 1.99 -5.62
CA LEU A 76 -12.79 3.16 -6.51
C LEU A 76 -11.95 2.81 -7.74
N VAL A 77 -10.88 2.03 -7.58
CA VAL A 77 -10.04 1.57 -8.71
C VAL A 77 -10.83 0.68 -9.65
N ALA A 78 -11.63 -0.25 -9.13
CA ALA A 78 -12.48 -1.10 -9.95
C ALA A 78 -13.51 -0.30 -10.76
N ARG A 79 -14.14 0.72 -10.13
CA ARG A 79 -15.06 1.64 -10.81
C ARG A 79 -14.36 2.48 -11.88
N ALA A 80 -13.17 3.00 -11.59
CA ALA A 80 -12.38 3.76 -12.54
C ALA A 80 -11.98 2.92 -13.77
N LEU A 81 -11.61 1.66 -13.56
CA LEU A 81 -11.31 0.72 -14.63
C LEU A 81 -12.54 0.47 -15.53
N ALA A 82 -13.72 0.25 -14.93
CA ALA A 82 -14.95 0.05 -15.67
C ALA A 82 -15.24 1.24 -16.60
N ASN A 83 -15.14 2.45 -16.06
CA ASN A 83 -15.42 3.69 -16.78
C ASN A 83 -14.46 3.91 -17.96
N GLU A 84 -13.21 3.50 -17.81
CA GLU A 84 -12.17 3.67 -18.83
C GLU A 84 -12.32 2.63 -19.94
N CYS A 85 -12.66 1.39 -19.59
CA CYS A 85 -12.99 0.35 -20.56
C CYS A 85 -14.25 0.69 -21.37
N SER A 86 -15.23 1.39 -20.80
CA SER A 86 -16.45 1.76 -21.52
C SER A 86 -16.30 2.97 -22.45
N ARG A 87 -15.20 3.72 -22.37
CA ARG A 87 -14.89 4.87 -23.26
C ARG A 87 -14.26 4.47 -24.59
N GLY A 88 -13.66 3.29 -24.66
CA GLY A 88 -13.08 2.78 -25.90
C GLY A 88 -14.13 2.35 -26.92
N ASP A 89 -13.66 1.88 -28.08
CA ASP A 89 -14.52 1.39 -29.18
C ASP A 89 -15.42 0.21 -28.79
N ARG A 90 -15.01 -0.56 -27.77
CA ARG A 90 -15.72 -1.76 -27.32
C ARG A 90 -16.31 -1.54 -25.93
N LYS A 91 -17.64 -1.44 -25.85
CA LYS A 91 -18.36 -1.30 -24.58
C LYS A 91 -18.20 -2.56 -23.74
N VAL A 92 -17.42 -2.46 -22.66
CA VAL A 92 -17.32 -3.51 -21.64
C VAL A 92 -18.46 -3.37 -20.64
N THR A 93 -19.12 -4.48 -20.32
CA THR A 93 -20.17 -4.50 -19.28
C THR A 93 -19.57 -4.74 -17.90
N PHE A 94 -20.04 -4.01 -16.89
CA PHE A 94 -19.52 -4.08 -15.53
C PHE A 94 -20.62 -4.53 -14.56
N PHE A 95 -20.41 -5.66 -13.89
CA PHE A 95 -21.29 -6.19 -12.85
C PHE A 95 -20.65 -5.95 -11.49
N MET A 96 -21.26 -5.12 -10.65
CA MET A 96 -20.83 -4.93 -9.26
C MET A 96 -21.77 -5.69 -8.35
N ARG A 97 -21.22 -6.52 -7.45
CA ARG A 97 -21.95 -7.30 -6.46
C ARG A 97 -21.27 -7.25 -5.11
N SER A 98 -22.04 -6.95 -4.06
CA SER A 98 -21.60 -7.28 -2.72
C SER A 98 -21.74 -8.78 -2.51
N ALA A 99 -20.72 -9.42 -1.95
CA ALA A 99 -20.77 -10.84 -1.59
C ALA A 99 -21.95 -11.19 -0.67
N ALA A 100 -22.32 -10.25 0.22
CA ALA A 100 -23.46 -10.41 1.11
C ALA A 100 -24.80 -10.49 0.36
N ASP A 101 -24.95 -9.79 -0.77
CA ASP A 101 -26.18 -9.78 -1.57
C ASP A 101 -26.44 -11.12 -2.26
N CYS A 102 -25.38 -11.88 -2.54
CA CYS A 102 -25.48 -13.22 -3.12
C CYS A 102 -25.79 -14.31 -2.09
N MET A 103 -25.84 -13.97 -0.80
CA MET A 103 -26.08 -14.92 0.28
C MET A 103 -27.55 -14.85 0.73
N SER A 104 -28.27 -15.97 0.60
CA SER A 104 -29.64 -16.13 1.07
C SER A 104 -29.73 -17.14 2.21
N LYS A 105 -30.77 -17.01 3.05
CA LYS A 105 -31.11 -18.01 4.09
C LYS A 105 -31.56 -19.35 3.49
N TRP A 106 -32.04 -19.35 2.25
CA TRP A 106 -32.53 -20.54 1.57
C TRP A 106 -31.37 -21.30 0.92
N VAL A 107 -31.28 -22.60 1.23
CA VAL A 107 -30.24 -23.48 0.70
C VAL A 107 -30.38 -23.62 -0.82
N GLY A 108 -29.29 -23.42 -1.56
CA GLY A 108 -29.24 -23.53 -3.02
C GLY A 108 -29.64 -22.27 -3.79
N GLU A 109 -30.30 -21.30 -3.16
CA GLU A 109 -30.63 -20.02 -3.82
C GLU A 109 -29.36 -19.18 -4.07
N SER A 110 -28.44 -19.11 -3.11
CA SER A 110 -27.12 -18.46 -3.29
C SER A 110 -26.34 -19.04 -4.49
N GLU A 111 -26.34 -20.36 -4.65
CA GLU A 111 -25.66 -21.04 -5.77
C GLU A 111 -26.31 -20.72 -7.11
N ARG A 112 -27.65 -20.68 -7.14
CA ARG A 112 -28.42 -20.31 -8.34
C ARG A 112 -28.13 -18.86 -8.72
N GLN A 113 -28.11 -17.94 -7.76
CA GLN A 113 -27.81 -16.53 -8.00
C GLN A 113 -26.40 -16.33 -8.58
N LEU A 114 -25.39 -17.02 -8.02
CA LEU A 114 -24.03 -16.99 -8.57
C LEU A 114 -23.98 -17.51 -10.02
N ARG A 115 -24.62 -18.65 -10.30
CA ARG A 115 -24.67 -19.20 -11.67
C ARG A 115 -25.30 -18.21 -12.65
N LEU A 116 -26.40 -17.56 -12.26
CA LEU A 116 -27.08 -16.56 -13.08
C LEU A 116 -26.19 -15.35 -13.39
N VAL A 117 -25.43 -14.84 -12.41
CA VAL A 117 -24.51 -13.71 -12.63
C VAL A 117 -23.43 -14.07 -13.64
N PHE A 118 -22.82 -15.26 -13.52
CA PHE A 118 -21.79 -15.71 -14.45
C PHE A 118 -22.35 -16.00 -15.86
N GLU A 119 -23.56 -16.55 -15.97
CA GLU A 119 -24.23 -16.77 -17.26
C GLU A 119 -24.58 -15.45 -17.97
N GLN A 120 -25.08 -14.46 -17.24
CA GLN A 120 -25.36 -13.14 -17.80
C GLN A 120 -24.08 -12.42 -18.24
N ALA A 121 -23.03 -12.45 -17.40
CA ALA A 121 -21.74 -11.87 -17.75
C ALA A 121 -21.15 -12.53 -19.01
N TYR A 122 -21.36 -13.84 -19.18
CA TYR A 122 -20.96 -14.57 -20.39
C TYR A 122 -21.76 -14.15 -21.64
N GLN A 123 -23.06 -13.87 -21.51
CA GLN A 123 -23.87 -13.36 -22.61
C GLN A 123 -23.46 -11.94 -23.03
N MET A 124 -22.98 -11.12 -22.09
CA MET A 124 -22.62 -9.72 -22.29
C MET A 124 -21.11 -9.46 -22.48
N ARG A 125 -20.37 -10.41 -23.05
CA ARG A 125 -18.91 -10.30 -23.29
C ARG A 125 -18.57 -9.17 -24.29
N PRO A 126 -17.48 -8.40 -24.09
CA PRO A 126 -16.53 -8.45 -22.97
C PRO A 126 -17.12 -7.90 -21.67
N SER A 127 -16.86 -8.56 -20.54
CA SER A 127 -17.48 -8.21 -19.25
C SER A 127 -16.53 -8.36 -18.06
N ILE A 128 -16.77 -7.56 -17.03
CA ILE A 128 -16.03 -7.56 -15.77
C ILE A 128 -17.02 -7.79 -14.62
N ILE A 129 -16.73 -8.76 -13.77
CA ILE A 129 -17.48 -9.03 -12.53
C ILE A 129 -16.63 -8.56 -11.35
N PHE A 130 -17.16 -7.64 -10.55
CA PHE A 130 -16.54 -7.16 -9.32
C PHE A 130 -17.33 -7.64 -8.10
N PHE A 131 -16.70 -8.47 -7.28
CA PHE A 131 -17.20 -8.90 -5.98
C PHE A 131 -16.54 -8.08 -4.87
N ASP A 132 -17.33 -7.27 -4.16
CA ASP A 132 -16.88 -6.62 -2.92
C ASP A 132 -17.08 -7.56 -1.72
N GLU A 133 -16.19 -7.47 -0.73
CA GLU A 133 -16.20 -8.30 0.49
C GLU A 133 -16.30 -9.81 0.23
N ILE A 134 -15.50 -10.32 -0.73
CA ILE A 134 -15.56 -11.72 -1.19
C ILE A 134 -15.33 -12.75 -0.06
N ASP A 135 -14.72 -12.34 1.05
CA ASP A 135 -14.54 -13.17 2.23
C ASP A 135 -15.85 -13.54 2.93
N ALA A 136 -16.92 -12.77 2.76
CA ALA A 136 -18.26 -13.15 3.21
C ALA A 136 -18.85 -14.32 2.41
N LEU A 137 -18.50 -14.42 1.12
CA LEU A 137 -18.96 -15.50 0.23
C LEU A 137 -18.11 -16.76 0.38
N ALA A 138 -16.79 -16.59 0.49
CA ALA A 138 -15.83 -17.69 0.44
C ALA A 138 -14.83 -17.70 1.62
N PRO A 139 -15.31 -17.92 2.86
CA PRO A 139 -14.44 -18.04 4.02
C PRO A 139 -13.56 -19.31 3.96
N VAL A 140 -12.44 -19.33 4.71
CA VAL A 140 -11.61 -20.53 4.88
C VAL A 140 -12.45 -21.67 5.44
N ARG A 141 -12.54 -22.78 4.71
CA ARG A 141 -13.24 -24.00 5.13
C ARG A 141 -12.68 -24.49 6.46
N SER A 142 -13.52 -24.52 7.48
CA SER A 142 -13.22 -25.19 8.74
C SER A 142 -14.33 -26.18 9.09
N SER A 143 -13.99 -27.19 9.89
CA SER A 143 -14.95 -28.22 10.33
C SER A 143 -16.10 -27.68 11.18
N LYS A 144 -15.99 -26.44 11.70
CA LYS A 144 -17.00 -25.77 12.53
C LYS A 144 -17.96 -24.87 11.74
N GLN A 145 -17.74 -24.65 10.45
CA GLN A 145 -18.58 -23.75 9.64
C GLN A 145 -19.80 -24.45 9.04
N ASP A 146 -20.84 -23.65 8.74
CA ASP A 146 -22.06 -24.12 8.09
C ASP A 146 -21.76 -24.72 6.71
N GLN A 147 -22.40 -25.87 6.42
CA GLN A 147 -22.26 -26.57 5.14
C GLN A 147 -22.62 -25.68 3.93
N VAL A 148 -23.47 -24.68 4.14
CA VAL A 148 -23.90 -23.71 3.11
C VAL A 148 -22.72 -22.93 2.54
N HIS A 149 -21.80 -22.44 3.37
CA HIS A 149 -20.62 -21.71 2.87
C HIS A 149 -19.71 -22.62 2.05
N SER A 150 -19.55 -23.88 2.47
CA SER A 150 -18.73 -24.86 1.75
C SER A 150 -19.29 -25.18 0.36
N SER A 151 -20.62 -25.28 0.22
CA SER A 151 -21.27 -25.57 -1.06
C SER A 151 -21.18 -24.38 -2.03
N VAL A 152 -21.35 -23.16 -1.52
CA VAL A 152 -21.21 -21.90 -2.28
C VAL A 152 -19.77 -21.71 -2.77
N VAL A 153 -18.76 -21.92 -1.91
CA VAL A 153 -17.35 -21.88 -2.32
C VAL A 153 -17.09 -22.91 -3.43
N GLY A 154 -17.58 -24.14 -3.27
CA GLY A 154 -17.46 -25.20 -4.29
C GLY A 154 -18.03 -24.79 -5.65
N THR A 155 -19.22 -24.18 -5.64
CA THR A 155 -19.86 -23.66 -6.86
C THR A 155 -19.04 -22.54 -7.49
N LEU A 156 -18.55 -21.57 -6.70
CA LEU A 156 -17.70 -20.50 -7.21
C LEU A 156 -16.40 -21.03 -7.85
N LEU A 157 -15.76 -22.03 -7.23
CA LEU A 157 -14.58 -22.69 -7.81
C LEU A 157 -14.88 -23.32 -9.17
N THR A 158 -15.99 -24.04 -9.28
CA THR A 158 -16.40 -24.67 -10.55
C THR A 158 -16.74 -23.64 -11.62
N LEU A 159 -17.36 -22.51 -11.25
CA LEU A 159 -17.66 -21.42 -12.17
C LEU A 159 -16.39 -20.75 -12.70
N MET A 160 -15.43 -20.46 -11.80
CA MET A 160 -14.13 -19.87 -12.16
C MET A 160 -13.32 -20.79 -13.09
N ASP A 161 -13.23 -22.09 -12.78
CA ASP A 161 -12.55 -23.06 -13.65
C ASP A 161 -13.25 -23.19 -15.00
N GLY A 162 -14.59 -23.09 -15.02
CA GLY A 162 -15.40 -23.06 -16.23
C GLY A 162 -15.10 -21.86 -17.13
N LEU A 163 -14.77 -20.69 -16.56
CA LEU A 163 -14.44 -19.48 -17.32
C LEU A 163 -13.15 -19.61 -18.17
N ALA A 164 -12.23 -20.51 -17.80
CA ALA A 164 -10.96 -20.71 -18.52
C ALA A 164 -11.17 -21.23 -19.96
N SER A 165 -12.29 -21.90 -20.23
CA SER A 165 -12.68 -22.36 -21.57
C SER A 165 -13.63 -21.40 -22.31
N ARG A 166 -14.13 -20.35 -21.63
CA ARG A 166 -15.35 -19.62 -22.00
C ARG A 166 -15.16 -18.09 -22.27
N GLY A 167 -13.97 -17.62 -22.66
CA GLY A 167 -13.79 -16.27 -23.27
C GLY A 167 -13.60 -15.06 -22.35
N GLU A 168 -13.73 -13.83 -22.88
CA GLU A 168 -13.33 -12.48 -22.37
C GLU A 168 -14.02 -11.97 -21.08
N VAL A 169 -14.23 -12.82 -20.07
CA VAL A 169 -14.79 -12.43 -18.76
C VAL A 169 -13.66 -12.32 -17.74
N VAL A 170 -13.59 -11.17 -17.05
CA VAL A 170 -12.62 -10.93 -15.96
C VAL A 170 -13.34 -10.85 -14.63
N VAL A 171 -12.81 -11.53 -13.61
CA VAL A 171 -13.36 -11.52 -12.24
C VAL A 171 -12.41 -10.80 -11.30
N ILE A 172 -12.92 -9.80 -10.60
CA ILE A 172 -12.20 -9.01 -9.61
C ILE A 172 -12.86 -9.24 -8.26
N GLY A 173 -12.12 -9.76 -7.29
CA GLY A 173 -12.57 -9.85 -5.90
C GLY A 173 -11.91 -8.79 -5.04
N ALA A 174 -12.61 -8.19 -4.09
CA ALA A 174 -12.03 -7.34 -3.06
C ALA A 174 -12.28 -7.93 -1.66
N THR A 175 -11.25 -7.93 -0.82
CA THR A 175 -11.30 -8.34 0.59
C THR A 175 -10.49 -7.37 1.45
N ASN A 176 -10.80 -7.29 2.73
CA ASN A 176 -9.95 -6.58 3.70
C ASN A 176 -8.86 -7.50 4.27
N ARG A 177 -9.14 -8.80 4.37
CA ARG A 177 -8.27 -9.80 4.99
C ARG A 177 -7.99 -10.91 3.99
N LEU A 178 -6.71 -11.12 3.64
CA LEU A 178 -6.38 -12.21 2.73
C LEU A 178 -6.50 -13.59 3.41
N ASP A 179 -6.23 -13.67 4.71
CA ASP A 179 -6.23 -14.96 5.41
C ASP A 179 -7.63 -15.50 5.69
N SER A 180 -8.68 -14.69 5.53
CA SER A 180 -10.06 -15.14 5.68
C SER A 180 -10.60 -15.85 4.44
N ILE A 181 -9.94 -15.76 3.28
CA ILE A 181 -10.43 -16.36 2.04
C ILE A 181 -9.91 -17.78 1.82
N ASP A 182 -10.69 -18.62 1.15
CA ASP A 182 -10.29 -20.00 0.82
C ASP A 182 -8.98 -20.03 -0.03
N PRO A 183 -7.92 -20.73 0.41
CA PRO A 183 -6.66 -20.81 -0.34
C PRO A 183 -6.79 -21.43 -1.74
N ALA A 184 -7.83 -22.23 -2.00
CA ALA A 184 -8.08 -22.82 -3.30
C ALA A 184 -8.48 -21.76 -4.34
N LEU A 185 -9.09 -20.64 -3.93
CA LEU A 185 -9.43 -19.54 -4.84
C LEU A 185 -8.20 -18.77 -5.33
N ARG A 186 -7.11 -18.77 -4.55
CA ARG A 186 -5.84 -18.08 -4.87
C ARG A 186 -4.91 -18.87 -5.80
N ARG A 187 -5.35 -20.03 -6.28
CA ARG A 187 -4.54 -20.86 -7.17
C ARG A 187 -4.48 -20.25 -8.58
N PRO A 188 -3.36 -20.40 -9.31
CA PRO A 188 -3.27 -19.99 -10.70
C PRO A 188 -4.42 -20.59 -11.54
N GLY A 189 -5.00 -19.78 -12.44
CA GLY A 189 -6.20 -20.11 -13.20
C GLY A 189 -7.53 -19.61 -12.60
N ARG A 190 -7.51 -19.16 -11.33
CA ARG A 190 -8.64 -18.49 -10.65
C ARG A 190 -8.24 -17.06 -10.32
N PHE A 191 -8.06 -16.69 -9.04
CA PHE A 191 -7.41 -15.43 -8.68
C PHE A 191 -5.90 -15.59 -8.77
N GLU A 192 -5.39 -15.38 -9.98
CA GLU A 192 -3.98 -15.53 -10.30
C GLU A 192 -3.14 -14.35 -9.80
N ARG A 193 -3.69 -13.13 -9.86
CA ARG A 193 -3.00 -11.92 -9.41
C ARG A 193 -3.58 -11.40 -8.10
N GLU A 194 -2.71 -11.17 -7.11
CA GLU A 194 -3.07 -10.52 -5.86
C GLU A 194 -2.52 -9.09 -5.83
N PHE A 195 -3.38 -8.10 -5.62
CA PHE A 195 -3.00 -6.70 -5.50
C PHE A 195 -3.15 -6.22 -4.06
N ARG A 196 -2.03 -5.83 -3.46
CA ARG A 196 -2.00 -5.25 -2.12
C ARG A 196 -2.22 -3.75 -2.17
N PHE A 197 -3.23 -3.26 -1.48
CA PHE A 197 -3.47 -1.84 -1.26
C PHE A 197 -2.92 -1.44 0.10
N ASN A 198 -1.75 -0.80 0.11
CA ASN A 198 -1.16 -0.27 1.34
C ASN A 198 -1.80 1.08 1.69
N LEU A 199 -1.51 1.57 2.90
CA LEU A 199 -1.80 2.96 3.25
C LEU A 199 -1.01 3.91 2.32
N PRO A 200 -1.58 5.06 1.96
CA PRO A 200 -0.93 5.98 1.03
C PRO A 200 0.32 6.62 1.65
N ASN A 201 1.43 6.62 0.91
CA ASN A 201 2.66 7.35 1.25
C ASN A 201 2.45 8.87 1.22
N LYS A 202 3.39 9.67 1.76
CA LYS A 202 3.37 11.14 1.67
C LYS A 202 3.04 11.69 0.26
N GLU A 203 3.69 11.18 -0.78
CA GLU A 203 3.43 11.56 -2.19
C GLU A 203 1.98 11.26 -2.61
N ALA A 204 1.51 10.03 -2.32
CA ALA A 204 0.14 9.60 -2.61
C ALA A 204 -0.91 10.42 -1.85
N ARG A 205 -0.65 10.76 -0.56
CA ARG A 205 -1.55 11.61 0.23
C ARG A 205 -1.69 12.99 -0.38
N LEU A 206 -0.58 13.59 -0.83
CA LEU A 206 -0.59 14.88 -1.50
C LEU A 206 -1.41 14.84 -2.79
N GLU A 207 -1.29 13.79 -3.59
CA GLU A 207 -2.12 13.60 -4.79
C GLU A 207 -3.61 13.49 -4.43
N ILE A 208 -3.95 12.71 -3.41
CA ILE A 208 -5.33 12.56 -2.93
C ILE A 208 -5.90 13.91 -2.44
N PHE A 209 -5.12 14.70 -1.70
CA PHE A 209 -5.50 16.06 -1.31
C PHE A 209 -5.74 16.96 -2.52
N LYS A 210 -4.86 16.92 -3.53
CA LYS A 210 -5.03 17.70 -4.77
C LYS A 210 -6.29 17.31 -5.52
N ILE A 211 -6.63 16.03 -5.56
CA ILE A 211 -7.87 15.54 -6.20
C ILE A 211 -9.11 16.09 -5.47
N HIS A 212 -9.16 15.96 -4.14
CA HIS A 212 -10.33 16.41 -3.36
C HIS A 212 -10.48 17.92 -3.25
N THR A 213 -9.40 18.68 -3.44
CA THR A 213 -9.42 20.15 -3.43
C THR A 213 -9.50 20.77 -4.83
N ARG A 214 -9.48 19.95 -5.90
CA ARG A 214 -9.51 20.42 -7.30
C ARG A 214 -10.74 21.27 -7.60
N ASP A 215 -11.88 20.83 -7.10
CA ASP A 215 -13.19 21.41 -7.40
C ASP A 215 -13.58 22.54 -6.41
N TRP A 216 -12.69 22.88 -5.46
CA TRP A 216 -12.92 23.96 -4.52
C TRP A 216 -12.77 25.33 -5.20
N THR A 217 -13.67 26.25 -4.87
CA THR A 217 -13.66 27.63 -5.40
C THR A 217 -12.40 28.39 -5.02
N LEU A 218 -11.91 28.20 -3.79
CA LEU A 218 -10.68 28.76 -3.28
C LEU A 218 -9.74 27.63 -2.90
N LYS A 219 -8.75 27.38 -3.77
CA LYS A 219 -7.77 26.31 -3.55
C LYS A 219 -6.83 26.67 -2.39
N PRO A 220 -6.55 25.73 -1.48
CA PRO A 220 -5.50 25.90 -0.48
C PRO A 220 -4.14 26.00 -1.17
N SER A 221 -3.16 26.63 -0.50
CA SER A 221 -1.80 26.71 -1.02
C SER A 221 -1.14 25.33 -1.06
N ASP A 222 -0.31 25.08 -2.09
CA ASP A 222 0.40 23.80 -2.23
C ASP A 222 1.29 23.49 -1.01
N ASN A 223 1.91 24.52 -0.43
CA ASN A 223 2.72 24.38 0.79
C ASN A 223 1.90 23.85 1.99
N LEU A 224 0.62 24.26 2.08
CA LEU A 224 -0.27 23.76 3.13
C LEU A 224 -0.64 22.29 2.88
N LEU A 225 -0.87 21.90 1.62
CA LEU A 225 -1.14 20.50 1.28
C LEU A 225 0.06 19.60 1.57
N GLU A 226 1.28 20.07 1.33
CA GLU A 226 2.51 19.36 1.68
C GLU A 226 2.65 19.16 3.20
N ASP A 227 2.41 20.21 3.99
CA ASP A 227 2.41 20.14 5.45
C ASP A 227 1.33 19.19 5.99
N LEU A 228 0.13 19.23 5.42
CA LEU A 228 -0.94 18.29 5.75
C LEU A 228 -0.57 16.85 5.40
N ALA A 229 0.03 16.61 4.24
CA ALA A 229 0.48 15.28 3.83
C ALA A 229 1.56 14.73 4.76
N GLU A 230 2.41 15.58 5.34
CA GLU A 230 3.39 15.19 6.35
C GLU A 230 2.75 14.85 7.70
N LYS A 231 1.74 15.62 8.12
CA LYS A 231 1.05 15.37 9.41
C LYS A 231 0.06 14.21 9.38
N CYS A 232 -0.54 13.91 8.22
CA CYS A 232 -1.56 12.87 8.06
C CYS A 232 -0.98 11.46 7.91
N VAL A 233 0.00 11.09 8.73
CA VAL A 233 0.59 9.73 8.73
C VAL A 233 -0.48 8.72 9.15
N GLY A 234 -0.59 7.62 8.40
CA GLY A 234 -1.55 6.55 8.69
C GLY A 234 -3.01 6.85 8.32
N PHE A 235 -3.31 7.99 7.69
CA PHE A 235 -4.63 8.27 7.11
C PHE A 235 -4.84 7.44 5.84
N CYS A 236 -6.03 6.87 5.66
CA CYS A 236 -6.43 6.26 4.39
C CYS A 236 -7.07 7.30 3.44
N GLY A 237 -7.29 6.93 2.18
CA GLY A 237 -7.93 7.82 1.20
C GLY A 237 -9.32 8.30 1.63
N ALA A 238 -10.10 7.41 2.27
CA ALA A 238 -11.39 7.76 2.84
C ALA A 238 -11.28 8.76 4.01
N ASP A 239 -10.26 8.62 4.88
CA ASP A 239 -10.04 9.55 5.99
C ASP A 239 -9.61 10.93 5.48
N ILE A 240 -8.78 11.00 4.44
CA ILE A 240 -8.37 12.27 3.82
C ILE A 240 -9.58 12.98 3.21
N LYS A 241 -10.48 12.23 2.54
CA LYS A 241 -11.75 12.76 2.05
C LYS A 241 -12.60 13.31 3.20
N ALA A 242 -12.73 12.55 4.29
CA ALA A 242 -13.46 12.98 5.48
C ALA A 242 -12.84 14.23 6.13
N LEU A 243 -11.51 14.33 6.15
CA LEU A 243 -10.77 15.49 6.65
C LEU A 243 -11.06 16.74 5.82
N CYS A 244 -11.07 16.63 4.49
CA CYS A 244 -11.44 17.73 3.62
C CYS A 244 -12.89 18.19 3.85
N VAL A 245 -13.83 17.25 4.07
CA VAL A 245 -15.24 17.56 4.37
C VAL A 245 -15.38 18.25 5.73
N GLU A 246 -14.74 17.72 6.78
CA GLU A 246 -14.82 18.31 8.13
C GLU A 246 -14.13 19.68 8.18
N ALA A 247 -13.02 19.89 7.45
CA ALA A 247 -12.41 21.21 7.31
C ALA A 247 -13.36 22.22 6.66
N GLY A 248 -14.11 21.80 5.64
CA GLY A 248 -15.17 22.60 5.02
C GLY A 248 -16.30 22.94 6.01
N LEU A 249 -16.74 21.97 6.81
CA LEU A 249 -17.76 22.16 7.85
C LEU A 249 -17.26 23.08 8.99
N CYS A 250 -15.99 22.97 9.39
CA CYS A 250 -15.37 23.88 10.36
C CYS A 250 -15.29 25.31 9.81
N ALA A 251 -14.94 25.49 8.54
CA ALA A 251 -14.94 26.80 7.89
C ALA A 251 -16.36 27.39 7.81
N LEU A 252 -17.37 26.56 7.53
CA LEU A 252 -18.78 26.96 7.54
C LEU A 252 -19.23 27.40 8.93
N ARG A 253 -18.97 26.60 9.97
CA ARG A 253 -19.27 26.90 11.37
C ARG A 253 -18.62 28.20 11.84
N ARG A 254 -17.36 28.42 11.47
CA ARG A 254 -16.61 29.64 11.80
C ARG A 254 -17.18 30.88 11.12
N ARG A 255 -17.63 30.77 9.87
CA ARG A 255 -18.14 31.92 9.10
C ARG A 255 -19.60 32.25 9.43
N TYR A 256 -20.42 31.23 9.65
CA TYR A 256 -21.87 31.35 9.83
C TYR A 256 -22.34 30.49 11.01
N PRO A 257 -22.07 30.91 12.27
CA PRO A 257 -22.54 30.18 13.46
C PRO A 257 -24.07 30.12 13.55
N GLN A 258 -24.75 31.15 13.04
CA GLN A 258 -26.21 31.32 13.02
C GLN A 258 -26.97 30.16 12.36
N ILE A 259 -26.33 29.37 11.49
CA ILE A 259 -26.96 28.22 10.82
C ILE A 259 -27.40 27.16 11.84
N HIS A 260 -26.67 27.03 12.96
CA HIS A 260 -26.98 26.05 13.99
C HIS A 260 -28.01 26.53 15.01
N GLU A 261 -28.31 27.83 15.03
CA GLU A 261 -29.24 28.44 15.98
C GLU A 261 -30.67 28.56 15.43
N SER A 262 -30.84 28.51 14.11
CA SER A 262 -32.14 28.68 13.45
C SER A 262 -32.56 27.46 12.63
N ASP A 263 -33.80 27.01 12.77
CA ASP A 263 -34.37 25.92 11.96
C ASP A 263 -34.74 26.34 10.51
N LYS A 264 -34.66 27.64 10.19
CA LYS A 264 -35.02 28.20 8.88
C LYS A 264 -33.78 28.31 7.98
N ARG A 265 -33.95 28.03 6.68
CA ARG A 265 -32.88 28.17 5.68
C ARG A 265 -32.51 29.63 5.46
N LEU A 266 -31.36 30.05 5.99
CA LEU A 266 -30.80 31.39 5.78
C LEU A 266 -30.17 31.53 4.39
N LYS A 267 -30.19 32.76 3.83
CA LYS A 267 -29.56 33.07 2.55
C LYS A 267 -28.07 33.33 2.78
N ILE A 268 -27.24 32.37 2.40
CA ILE A 268 -25.79 32.39 2.65
C ILE A 268 -25.06 32.64 1.32
N ASP A 269 -24.04 33.48 1.35
CA ASP A 269 -23.11 33.59 0.22
C ASP A 269 -22.02 32.51 0.32
N ALA A 270 -22.16 31.46 -0.50
CA ALA A 270 -21.24 30.33 -0.54
C ALA A 270 -19.81 30.71 -0.98
N ARG A 271 -19.63 31.80 -1.75
CA ARG A 271 -18.30 32.21 -2.25
C ARG A 271 -17.41 32.78 -1.14
N SER A 272 -18.01 33.26 -0.06
CA SER A 272 -17.30 33.84 1.08
C SER A 272 -16.58 32.81 1.97
N ILE A 273 -16.89 31.52 1.81
CA ILE A 273 -16.37 30.46 2.67
C ILE A 273 -14.96 30.08 2.20
N LYS A 274 -13.95 30.57 2.92
CA LYS A 274 -12.54 30.21 2.72
C LYS A 274 -12.05 29.27 3.81
N VAL A 275 -11.56 28.11 3.40
CA VAL A 275 -10.92 27.13 4.30
C VAL A 275 -9.50 27.58 4.62
N THR A 276 -9.15 27.56 5.91
CA THR A 276 -7.84 27.98 6.44
C THR A 276 -7.12 26.83 7.13
N ALA A 277 -5.81 27.00 7.40
CA ALA A 277 -5.00 26.00 8.13
C ALA A 277 -5.59 25.64 9.51
N LYS A 278 -6.20 26.62 10.19
CA LYS A 278 -6.84 26.41 11.50
C LYS A 278 -8.04 25.46 11.40
N ASP A 279 -8.79 25.53 10.30
CA ASP A 279 -9.95 24.66 10.08
C ASP A 279 -9.51 23.20 9.90
N PHE A 280 -8.39 22.97 9.19
CA PHE A 280 -7.78 21.65 9.10
C PHE A 280 -7.23 21.14 10.44
N ALA A 281 -6.58 21.99 11.23
CA ALA A 281 -6.08 21.62 12.55
C ALA A 281 -7.23 21.18 13.49
N MET A 282 -8.35 21.91 13.49
CA MET A 282 -9.56 21.52 14.24
C MET A 282 -10.17 20.22 13.71
N ALA A 283 -10.16 20.00 12.39
CA ALA A 283 -10.67 18.77 11.79
C ALA A 283 -9.80 17.54 12.14
N MET A 284 -8.47 17.68 12.18
CA MET A 284 -7.55 16.61 12.57
C MET A 284 -7.74 16.16 14.03
N GLN A 285 -8.19 17.05 14.92
CA GLN A 285 -8.49 16.69 16.30
C GLN A 285 -9.76 15.84 16.44
N LYS A 286 -10.70 15.93 15.48
CA LYS A 286 -11.96 15.17 15.50
C LYS A 286 -11.87 13.83 14.80
N ILE A 287 -11.01 13.71 13.79
CA ILE A 287 -10.93 12.52 12.95
C ILE A 287 -9.86 11.58 13.50
N VAL A 288 -10.28 10.37 13.85
CA VAL A 288 -9.37 9.28 14.21
C VAL A 288 -8.88 8.60 12.92
N PRO A 289 -7.57 8.50 12.64
CA PRO A 289 -7.04 7.87 11.43
C PRO A 289 -7.29 6.36 11.39
N ALA A 290 -7.39 5.79 10.18
CA ALA A 290 -7.61 4.36 9.99
C ALA A 290 -6.53 3.47 10.61
N SER A 291 -5.26 3.92 10.64
CA SER A 291 -4.19 3.20 11.33
C SER A 291 -4.58 2.94 12.79
N GLN A 292 -4.85 4.00 13.56
CA GLN A 292 -5.22 3.91 14.97
C GLN A 292 -6.49 3.10 15.24
N ARG A 293 -7.41 2.96 14.27
CA ARG A 293 -8.59 2.09 14.40
C ARG A 293 -8.25 0.59 14.32
N ALA A 294 -7.21 0.22 13.56
CA ALA A 294 -6.78 -1.17 13.37
C ALA A 294 -5.56 -1.56 14.24
N GLY A 295 -4.78 -0.58 14.70
CA GLY A 295 -3.59 -0.74 15.56
C GLY A 295 -2.68 0.50 15.49
N ALA A 296 -2.02 0.89 16.58
CA ALA A 296 -1.16 2.08 16.57
C ALA A 296 -0.08 1.98 15.47
N SER A 297 0.03 3.01 14.62
CA SER A 297 1.08 3.04 13.60
C SER A 297 2.44 3.25 14.27
N PRO A 298 3.46 2.42 13.97
CA PRO A 298 4.81 2.62 14.50
C PRO A 298 5.46 3.93 14.11
N GLY A 299 5.13 4.44 12.92
CA GLY A 299 5.77 5.60 12.34
C GLY A 299 5.19 6.88 12.90
N ARG A 300 6.02 7.69 13.54
CA ARG A 300 5.67 9.05 14.01
C ARG A 300 6.79 10.01 13.60
N ALA A 301 6.43 11.12 12.97
CA ALA A 301 7.39 12.18 12.69
C ALA A 301 7.95 12.76 14.01
N LEU A 302 9.22 13.22 13.99
CA LEU A 302 9.79 13.90 15.13
C LEU A 302 8.93 15.11 15.53
N PRO A 303 8.55 15.24 16.81
CA PRO A 303 7.91 16.45 17.31
C PRO A 303 8.73 17.70 16.95
N PRO A 304 8.08 18.84 16.62
CA PRO A 304 8.80 20.07 16.27
C PRO A 304 9.71 20.55 17.40
N ILE A 305 9.37 20.22 18.65
CA ILE A 305 10.13 20.54 19.85
C ILE A 305 11.45 19.76 19.91
N SER A 306 11.45 18.46 19.59
CA SER A 306 12.65 17.62 19.66
C SER A 306 13.43 17.54 18.34
N LYS A 307 12.84 18.02 17.24
CA LYS A 307 13.48 18.10 15.92
C LYS A 307 14.89 18.73 15.95
N PRO A 308 15.13 19.92 16.52
CA PRO A 308 16.48 20.52 16.51
C PRO A 308 17.53 19.73 17.29
N LEU A 309 17.12 18.88 18.26
CA LEU A 309 18.03 18.03 19.02
C LEU A 309 18.42 16.76 18.25
N LEU A 310 17.45 16.16 17.56
CA LEU A 310 17.54 14.78 17.10
C LEU A 310 17.66 14.64 15.57
N GLU A 311 17.48 15.71 14.80
CA GLU A 311 17.51 15.69 13.33
C GLU A 311 18.86 15.21 12.79
N ASN A 312 19.98 15.72 13.31
CA ASN A 312 21.32 15.28 12.90
C ASN A 312 21.54 13.78 13.19
N THR A 313 21.09 13.32 14.36
CA THR A 313 21.21 11.91 14.76
C THR A 313 20.33 11.02 13.90
N LEU A 314 19.11 11.46 13.57
CA LEU A 314 18.21 10.77 12.66
C LEU A 314 18.85 10.61 11.28
N GLU A 315 19.47 11.66 10.73
CA GLU A 315 20.18 11.58 9.45
C GLU A 315 21.34 10.59 9.48
N ARG A 316 22.14 10.56 10.56
CA ARG A 316 23.21 9.58 10.75
C ARG A 316 22.68 8.15 10.81
N ILE A 317 21.57 7.94 11.52
CA ILE A 317 20.89 6.64 11.58
C ILE A 317 20.41 6.24 10.18
N LEU A 318 19.78 7.14 9.43
CA LEU A 318 19.32 6.86 8.07
C LEU A 318 20.50 6.54 7.13
N GLN A 319 21.65 7.21 7.29
CA GLN A 319 22.86 6.91 6.53
C GLN A 319 23.44 5.53 6.88
N ALA A 320 23.47 5.16 8.16
CA ALA A 320 23.89 3.83 8.61
C ALA A 320 22.93 2.74 8.10
N LEU A 321 21.62 3.00 8.21
CA LEU A 321 20.57 2.10 7.72
C LEU A 321 20.64 1.93 6.20
N GLN A 322 21.04 2.94 5.44
CA GLN A 322 21.29 2.80 3.99
C GLN A 322 22.45 1.85 3.64
N ARG A 323 23.40 1.63 4.56
CA ARG A 323 24.48 0.64 4.39
C ARG A 323 23.99 -0.75 4.74
N ALA A 324 23.26 -0.89 5.85
CA ALA A 324 22.69 -2.15 6.30
C ALA A 324 21.52 -2.64 5.42
N PHE A 325 20.74 -1.73 4.85
CA PHE A 325 19.55 -2.00 4.04
C PHE A 325 19.53 -1.10 2.79
N PRO A 326 20.13 -1.53 1.66
CA PRO A 326 20.28 -0.70 0.47
C PRO A 326 18.93 -0.31 -0.17
N HIS A 327 17.87 -1.09 0.07
CA HIS A 327 16.50 -0.76 -0.35
C HIS A 327 15.97 0.53 0.30
N ALA A 328 16.47 0.95 1.46
CA ALA A 328 16.14 2.25 2.05
C ALA A 328 16.47 3.43 1.13
N LYS A 329 17.48 3.29 0.26
CA LYS A 329 17.83 4.34 -0.71
C LYS A 329 16.71 4.60 -1.72
N LEU A 330 15.91 3.59 -2.09
CA LEU A 330 14.76 3.77 -2.99
C LEU A 330 13.61 4.52 -2.28
N ALA A 331 13.47 4.33 -0.97
CA ALA A 331 12.53 5.10 -0.17
C ALA A 331 12.97 6.57 -0.06
N LEU A 332 14.27 6.81 0.17
CA LEU A 332 14.82 8.13 0.48
C LEU A 332 15.18 8.99 -0.76
N LYS A 333 15.59 8.40 -1.89
CA LYS A 333 16.09 9.14 -3.08
C LYS A 333 15.10 10.13 -3.70
N LYS A 334 13.78 9.96 -3.53
CA LYS A 334 12.79 10.89 -4.11
C LYS A 334 12.59 12.18 -3.29
N ASN A 335 12.87 12.15 -1.98
CA ASN A 335 12.78 13.35 -1.14
C ASN A 335 13.90 14.38 -1.43
N GLN A 336 15.04 13.94 -1.98
CA GLN A 336 16.16 14.82 -2.33
C GLN A 336 15.97 15.58 -3.66
N GLY A 337 14.89 15.32 -4.41
CA GLY A 337 14.59 16.02 -5.67
C GLY A 337 14.27 17.53 -5.51
N LYS A 338 14.20 18.05 -4.27
CA LYS A 338 13.92 19.47 -4.00
C LYS A 338 15.15 20.39 -3.96
N LEU A 339 16.38 19.89 -4.13
CA LEU A 339 17.59 20.72 -4.00
C LEU A 339 18.52 20.79 -5.24
N THR A 340 18.09 20.38 -6.43
CA THR A 340 18.84 20.65 -7.67
C THR A 340 17.92 21.11 -8.79
N ASN A 341 17.66 22.43 -8.82
CA ASN A 341 17.17 23.09 -10.03
C ASN A 341 18.33 23.20 -11.02
N PHE A 342 18.50 22.19 -11.86
CA PHE A 342 18.99 22.35 -13.23
C PHE A 342 18.12 21.48 -14.14
N SER A 343 17.18 22.14 -14.80
CA SER A 343 16.27 21.59 -15.78
C SER A 343 16.98 21.25 -17.08
N SER A 344 16.89 19.97 -17.51
CA SER A 344 16.90 19.48 -18.91
C SER A 344 17.31 18.00 -18.88
N LEU A 345 16.58 16.98 -19.30
CA LEU A 345 15.43 16.84 -20.20
C LEU A 345 14.60 15.62 -19.75
N ASN A 346 13.28 15.74 -19.83
CA ASN A 346 12.40 14.58 -19.97
C ASN A 346 12.78 13.81 -21.25
N PRO A 347 12.63 12.49 -21.25
CA PRO A 347 12.05 11.92 -22.46
C PRO A 347 11.06 10.80 -22.12
N ILE A 348 9.77 11.13 -22.17
CA ILE A 348 8.76 10.18 -22.62
C ILE A 348 7.86 10.89 -23.65
N LEU A 349 7.84 10.29 -24.85
CA LEU A 349 6.91 10.39 -25.98
C LEU A 349 7.05 11.55 -27.00
N GLY A 350 7.40 11.17 -28.24
CA GLY A 350 7.31 12.00 -29.43
C GLY A 350 7.94 11.38 -30.70
N ASN A 351 7.20 10.45 -31.33
CA ASN A 351 7.08 10.17 -32.77
C ASN A 351 8.28 9.90 -33.71
N ASP A 352 8.22 8.69 -34.29
CA ASP A 352 8.24 8.33 -35.71
C ASP A 352 9.36 8.80 -36.64
N GLY A 353 10.14 7.82 -37.10
CA GLY A 353 11.01 7.89 -38.27
C GLY A 353 11.46 6.48 -38.64
N ILE A 354 10.81 5.91 -39.65
CA ILE A 354 11.02 4.61 -40.28
C ILE A 354 12.51 4.37 -40.58
N ASP A 355 13.04 3.22 -40.16
CA ASP A 355 13.76 2.34 -41.10
C ASP A 355 13.79 0.91 -40.56
N SER A 356 13.18 0.05 -41.36
CA SER A 356 13.25 -1.40 -41.36
C SER A 356 14.69 -1.91 -41.36
N VAL A 357 14.97 -2.99 -40.63
CA VAL A 357 15.26 -4.33 -41.18
C VAL A 357 15.41 -5.31 -40.02
N ASP A 358 14.66 -6.42 -40.16
CA ASP A 358 14.76 -7.68 -39.42
C ASP A 358 16.19 -8.11 -39.06
N ASP A 359 16.38 -8.64 -37.85
CA ASP A 359 16.94 -9.98 -37.64
C ASP A 359 17.34 -10.18 -36.17
N SER A 360 16.54 -10.95 -35.44
CA SER A 360 16.97 -11.68 -34.24
C SER A 360 16.79 -13.17 -34.53
N PRO A 361 17.85 -14.00 -34.57
CA PRO A 361 17.70 -15.37 -35.04
C PRO A 361 17.07 -16.26 -33.96
N SER A 362 16.14 -17.09 -34.42
CA SER A 362 15.58 -18.22 -33.70
C SER A 362 16.63 -19.31 -33.45
N ILE A 363 16.57 -19.92 -32.27
CA ILE A 363 17.44 -21.04 -31.88
C ILE A 363 17.00 -22.29 -32.64
N SER A 364 17.73 -22.63 -33.70
CA SER A 364 17.77 -23.97 -34.28
C SER A 364 19.18 -24.27 -34.76
N GLU A 365 19.79 -25.30 -34.17
CA GLU A 365 21.13 -25.77 -34.48
C GLU A 365 21.22 -26.41 -35.87
N LYS A 366 22.13 -25.91 -36.72
CA LYS A 366 22.86 -26.73 -37.71
C LYS A 366 24.32 -26.25 -37.82
N LYS A 367 25.21 -27.24 -37.96
CA LYS A 367 26.69 -27.20 -37.91
C LYS A 367 27.36 -26.34 -39.00
N PRO A 368 28.67 -25.99 -38.83
CA PRO A 368 29.29 -24.78 -39.36
C PRO A 368 29.98 -25.00 -40.71
N ASP A 369 30.14 -23.93 -41.49
CA ASP A 369 31.39 -23.71 -42.23
C ASP A 369 31.63 -22.23 -42.64
N SER A 370 32.83 -21.78 -42.30
CA SER A 370 33.53 -20.56 -42.74
C SER A 370 32.93 -19.17 -42.39
N LYS A 371 33.54 -18.52 -41.38
CA LYS A 371 34.12 -17.15 -41.43
C LYS A 371 34.56 -16.71 -40.02
N LYS A 372 35.84 -16.94 -39.70
CA LYS A 372 36.45 -16.73 -38.38
C LYS A 372 36.90 -15.29 -38.07
N ALA A 373 36.56 -14.30 -38.89
CA ALA A 373 37.11 -12.94 -38.76
C ALA A 373 36.13 -11.89 -38.19
N GLU A 374 34.81 -12.08 -38.30
CA GLU A 374 33.81 -11.09 -37.82
C GLU A 374 33.33 -11.33 -36.38
N PHE A 375 33.57 -12.52 -35.84
CA PHE A 375 33.06 -12.95 -34.53
C PHE A 375 33.71 -12.21 -33.33
N ARG A 376 34.90 -11.63 -33.51
CA ARG A 376 35.63 -10.98 -32.40
C ARG A 376 35.15 -9.55 -32.12
N THR A 377 34.59 -8.88 -33.11
CA THR A 377 34.04 -7.52 -32.98
C THR A 377 32.55 -7.55 -32.65
N PHE A 378 31.81 -8.51 -33.22
CA PHE A 378 30.40 -8.75 -32.89
C PHE A 378 30.22 -9.24 -31.45
N SER A 379 31.14 -10.08 -30.94
CA SER A 379 31.14 -10.50 -29.53
C SER A 379 31.32 -9.33 -28.56
N ARG A 380 32.06 -8.28 -28.93
CA ARG A 380 32.20 -7.08 -28.07
C ARG A 380 30.94 -6.21 -28.03
N TYR A 381 30.27 -6.00 -29.17
CA TYR A 381 29.03 -5.22 -29.20
C TYR A 381 27.86 -5.97 -28.58
N VAL A 382 27.72 -7.28 -28.82
CA VAL A 382 26.73 -8.12 -28.14
C VAL A 382 27.05 -8.22 -26.65
N PHE A 383 28.32 -8.30 -26.24
CA PHE A 383 28.69 -8.30 -24.82
C PHE A 383 28.46 -6.94 -24.16
N VAL A 384 28.69 -5.82 -24.85
CA VAL A 384 28.40 -4.46 -24.33
C VAL A 384 26.91 -4.19 -24.31
N LEU A 385 26.15 -4.60 -25.33
CA LEU A 385 24.70 -4.47 -25.38
C LEU A 385 24.04 -5.42 -24.37
N PHE A 386 24.52 -6.65 -24.23
CA PHE A 386 24.13 -7.56 -23.17
C PHE A 386 24.53 -6.99 -21.81
N MET A 387 25.73 -6.40 -21.63
CA MET A 387 26.10 -5.71 -20.38
C MET A 387 25.21 -4.51 -20.10
N VAL A 388 24.81 -3.73 -21.10
CA VAL A 388 23.97 -2.54 -20.92
C VAL A 388 22.52 -2.94 -20.68
N ILE A 389 22.00 -3.95 -21.37
CA ILE A 389 20.68 -4.53 -21.11
C ILE A 389 20.69 -5.26 -19.77
N PHE A 390 21.75 -5.97 -19.42
CA PHE A 390 21.94 -6.65 -18.13
C PHE A 390 22.14 -5.64 -17.00
N LEU A 391 22.87 -4.54 -17.18
CA LEU A 391 22.97 -3.43 -16.22
C LEU A 391 21.65 -2.69 -16.09
N ARG A 392 20.92 -2.49 -17.19
CA ARG A 392 19.59 -1.87 -17.20
C ARG A 392 18.56 -2.79 -16.54
N TRP A 393 18.66 -4.09 -16.78
CA TRP A 393 17.88 -5.14 -16.13
C TRP A 393 18.25 -5.30 -14.65
N LEU A 394 19.52 -5.11 -14.27
CA LEU A 394 19.99 -5.00 -12.88
C LEU A 394 19.49 -3.73 -12.20
N HIS A 395 19.39 -2.62 -12.93
CA HIS A 395 18.87 -1.34 -12.41
C HIS A 395 17.35 -1.34 -12.22
N LEU A 396 16.61 -2.09 -13.04
CA LEU A 396 15.15 -2.16 -12.98
C LEU A 396 14.61 -3.25 -12.04
N ASN A 397 15.40 -4.28 -11.72
CA ASN A 397 14.97 -5.35 -10.83
C ASN A 397 15.45 -5.12 -9.39
N PRO A 398 14.54 -4.91 -8.41
CA PRO A 398 14.88 -4.78 -6.99
C PRO A 398 15.55 -6.04 -6.40
N SER A 399 15.60 -7.15 -7.13
CA SER A 399 16.06 -8.45 -6.68
C SER A 399 17.58 -8.69 -6.76
N TYR A 400 18.37 -7.77 -7.34
CA TYR A 400 19.82 -7.95 -7.54
C TYR A 400 20.70 -6.78 -7.04
N GLN A 401 20.25 -6.00 -6.06
CA GLN A 401 21.21 -5.34 -5.17
C GLN A 401 21.82 -6.42 -4.26
N PRO A 402 23.11 -6.35 -3.85
CA PRO A 402 23.64 -7.29 -2.87
C PRO A 402 22.80 -7.11 -1.60
N THR A 403 21.83 -7.99 -1.43
CA THR A 403 20.96 -8.02 -0.26
C THR A 403 21.87 -8.37 0.90
N SER A 404 21.95 -7.46 1.86
CA SER A 404 22.52 -7.74 3.18
C SER A 404 21.95 -9.06 3.67
N TYR A 405 22.81 -10.01 4.04
CA TYR A 405 22.38 -11.27 4.63
C TYR A 405 21.58 -10.96 5.90
N ARG A 406 20.25 -11.15 5.86
CA ARG A 406 19.32 -10.88 6.97
C ARG A 406 19.59 -9.54 7.67
N PRO A 407 19.13 -8.40 7.11
CA PRO A 407 19.43 -7.09 7.69
C PRO A 407 18.86 -6.98 9.11
N ARG A 408 19.73 -6.71 10.08
CA ARG A 408 19.39 -6.45 11.48
C ARG A 408 19.98 -5.11 11.87
N PHE A 409 19.25 -4.34 12.66
CA PHE A 409 19.68 -3.02 13.10
C PHE A 409 19.20 -2.78 14.54
N LEU A 410 20.16 -2.57 15.45
CA LEU A 410 19.93 -2.31 16.86
C LEU A 410 20.33 -0.87 17.16
N LEU A 411 19.36 -0.09 17.66
CA LEU A 411 19.59 1.24 18.22
C LEU A 411 19.85 1.08 19.72
N VAL A 412 21.06 1.40 20.15
CA VAL A 412 21.47 1.36 21.55
C VAL A 412 21.52 2.78 22.08
N GLU A 413 20.76 3.04 23.14
CA GLU A 413 20.84 4.28 23.91
C GLU A 413 21.52 4.05 25.25
N GLU A 414 22.11 5.11 25.82
CA GLU A 414 22.52 5.06 27.21
C GLU A 414 21.30 5.16 28.13
N PRO A 415 21.32 4.45 29.28
CA PRO A 415 20.18 4.41 30.18
C PRO A 415 19.82 5.82 30.66
N GLY A 416 18.53 6.15 30.60
CA GLY A 416 17.99 7.45 31.01
C GLY A 416 17.98 8.53 29.91
N CYS A 417 18.45 8.24 28.70
CA CYS A 417 18.37 9.21 27.59
C CYS A 417 16.99 9.27 26.93
N GLY A 418 16.29 8.13 26.79
CA GLY A 418 14.95 8.05 26.19
C GLY A 418 14.87 8.54 24.73
N GLN A 419 16.01 8.71 24.06
CA GLN A 419 16.08 9.25 22.70
C GLN A 419 15.66 8.20 21.68
N ALA A 420 15.86 6.91 21.97
CA ALA A 420 15.45 5.82 21.10
C ALA A 420 13.92 5.78 20.93
N PHE A 421 13.17 6.19 21.95
CA PHE A 421 11.71 6.22 21.91
C PHE A 421 11.16 7.21 20.87
N ASP A 422 11.83 8.35 20.66
CA ASP A 422 11.45 9.33 19.64
C ASP A 422 12.12 9.06 18.28
N LEU A 423 13.36 8.56 18.28
CA LEU A 423 14.14 8.32 17.06
C LEU A 423 13.62 7.12 16.26
N ALA A 424 13.31 5.99 16.90
CA ALA A 424 12.91 4.79 16.18
C ALA A 424 11.57 4.96 15.41
N PRO A 425 10.50 5.55 16.01
CA PRO A 425 9.30 5.93 15.26
C PRO A 425 9.58 6.91 14.11
N ALA A 426 10.54 7.82 14.28
CA ALA A 426 10.93 8.76 13.23
C ALA A 426 11.65 8.10 12.06
N VAL A 427 12.50 7.09 12.34
CA VAL A 427 13.11 6.24 11.31
C VAL A 427 12.03 5.48 10.55
N LEU A 428 11.06 4.90 11.25
CA LEU A 428 9.94 4.18 10.63
C LEU A 428 9.06 5.12 9.80
N HIS A 429 8.87 6.37 10.24
CA HIS A 429 8.20 7.41 9.47
C HIS A 429 8.97 7.77 8.18
N ALA A 430 10.29 7.89 8.23
CA ALA A 430 11.11 8.12 7.04
C ALA A 430 11.06 6.94 6.05
N LEU A 431 10.82 5.73 6.57
CA LEU A 431 10.70 4.48 5.81
C LEU A 431 9.25 4.09 5.50
N GLU A 432 8.30 5.04 5.52
CA GLU A 432 6.86 4.81 5.34
C GLU A 432 6.48 4.02 4.06
N LYS A 433 7.34 3.98 3.04
CA LYS A 433 7.11 3.15 1.84
C LYS A 433 7.10 1.65 2.14
N PHE A 434 7.74 1.22 3.23
CA PHE A 434 7.80 -0.17 3.64
C PHE A 434 6.78 -0.43 4.76
N PRO A 435 6.04 -1.55 4.70
CA PRO A 435 5.18 -1.95 5.79
C PRO A 435 6.03 -2.23 7.03
N ALA A 436 5.68 -1.58 8.14
CA ALA A 436 6.31 -1.75 9.44
C ALA A 436 5.38 -2.50 10.39
N TYR A 437 5.87 -3.60 10.96
CA TYR A 437 5.17 -4.46 11.90
C TYR A 437 5.77 -4.29 13.28
N THR A 438 4.98 -3.81 14.24
CA THR A 438 5.44 -3.67 15.63
C THR A 438 5.17 -4.95 16.40
N LEU A 439 6.21 -5.48 17.04
CA LEU A 439 6.12 -6.57 17.98
C LEU A 439 6.42 -6.02 19.38
N ASP A 440 5.38 -5.49 20.01
CA ASP A 440 5.44 -4.91 21.35
C ASP A 440 4.62 -5.77 22.34
N LEU A 441 4.89 -5.65 23.64
CA LEU A 441 4.15 -6.41 24.66
C LEU A 441 2.63 -6.19 24.55
N PRO A 442 2.10 -4.96 24.41
CA PRO A 442 0.66 -4.76 24.23
C PRO A 442 0.12 -5.47 23.00
N THR A 443 0.87 -5.53 21.89
CA THR A 443 0.40 -6.23 20.68
C THR A 443 0.26 -7.74 20.90
N LEU A 444 1.11 -8.33 21.74
CA LEU A 444 1.06 -9.75 22.10
C LEU A 444 -0.02 -10.06 23.14
N PHE A 445 -0.29 -9.15 24.08
CA PHE A 445 -1.28 -9.36 25.14
C PHE A 445 -2.71 -8.96 24.74
N VAL A 446 -2.89 -8.03 23.80
CA VAL A 446 -4.22 -7.61 23.31
C VAL A 446 -4.82 -8.63 22.35
N SER A 447 -3.99 -9.42 21.65
CA SER A 447 -4.49 -10.41 20.70
C SER A 447 -5.29 -11.52 21.39
N THR A 448 -6.42 -11.91 20.79
CA THR A 448 -7.27 -13.01 21.29
C THR A 448 -6.66 -14.39 21.09
N THR A 449 -5.66 -14.50 20.22
CA THR A 449 -4.87 -15.70 19.92
C THR A 449 -3.73 -15.90 20.92
N SER A 450 -3.11 -17.09 20.93
CA SER A 450 -1.92 -17.30 21.75
C SER A 450 -0.77 -16.38 21.29
N GLN A 451 0.11 -16.03 22.22
CA GLN A 451 1.23 -15.11 21.96
C GLN A 451 2.18 -15.65 20.89
N GLU A 452 2.38 -16.98 20.87
CA GLU A 452 3.16 -17.68 19.85
C GLU A 452 2.51 -17.60 18.47
N GLU A 453 1.19 -17.76 18.39
CA GLU A 453 0.48 -17.69 17.13
C GLU A 453 0.53 -16.27 16.57
N THR A 454 0.28 -15.24 17.39
CA THR A 454 0.36 -13.82 17.00
C THR A 454 1.76 -13.47 16.47
N CYS A 455 2.82 -13.88 17.18
CA CYS A 455 4.20 -13.66 16.75
C CYS A 455 4.49 -14.36 15.40
N SER A 456 4.02 -15.61 15.25
CA SER A 456 4.19 -16.36 14.01
C SER A 456 3.44 -15.76 12.82
N GLN A 457 2.23 -15.24 13.06
CA GLN A 457 1.41 -14.56 12.06
C GLN A 457 2.07 -13.26 11.61
N LEU A 458 2.54 -12.44 12.54
CA LEU A 458 3.23 -11.18 12.24
C LEU A 458 4.51 -11.39 11.42
N ILE A 459 5.35 -12.35 11.81
CA ILE A 459 6.59 -12.64 11.06
C ILE A 459 6.27 -13.19 9.67
N ARG A 460 5.26 -14.06 9.54
CA ARG A 460 4.82 -14.58 8.23
C ARG A 460 4.25 -13.48 7.35
N GLU A 461 3.50 -12.54 7.92
CA GLU A 461 2.99 -11.38 7.19
C GLU A 461 4.13 -10.46 6.74
N ALA A 462 5.11 -10.21 7.61
CA ALA A 462 6.31 -9.46 7.26
C ALA A 462 7.09 -10.13 6.11
N GLN A 463 7.26 -11.45 6.14
CA GLN A 463 7.90 -12.20 5.05
C GLN A 463 7.12 -12.10 3.74
N ARG A 464 5.79 -12.20 3.79
CA ARG A 464 4.93 -12.12 2.60
C ARG A 464 4.97 -10.74 1.95
N THR A 465 5.28 -9.72 2.75
CA THR A 465 5.22 -8.32 2.36
C THR A 465 6.59 -7.69 2.13
N ALA A 466 7.61 -8.53 1.99
CA ALA A 466 8.97 -8.11 1.69
C ALA A 466 9.01 -7.23 0.41
N PRO A 467 9.73 -6.10 0.43
CA PRO A 467 10.54 -5.55 1.51
C PRO A 467 9.72 -4.97 2.69
N SER A 468 10.05 -5.37 3.92
CA SER A 468 9.28 -5.04 5.14
C SER A 468 10.20 -4.80 6.35
N ILE A 469 9.64 -4.19 7.40
CA ILE A 469 10.35 -3.86 8.65
C ILE A 469 9.62 -4.49 9.83
N ILE A 470 10.35 -5.18 10.70
CA ILE A 470 9.89 -5.68 12.00
C ILE A 470 10.51 -4.79 13.06
N TYR A 471 9.67 -4.13 13.87
CA TYR A 471 10.11 -3.21 14.92
C TYR A 471 9.84 -3.80 16.32
N ILE A 472 10.86 -3.86 17.16
CA ILE A 472 10.78 -4.29 18.56
C ILE A 472 11.24 -3.13 19.47
N PRO A 473 10.32 -2.49 20.22
CA PRO A 473 10.70 -1.51 21.22
C PRO A 473 11.30 -2.19 22.46
N GLN A 474 12.33 -1.59 23.05
CA GLN A 474 13.00 -2.04 24.29
C GLN A 474 13.17 -3.56 24.37
N ILE A 475 14.00 -4.10 23.47
CA ILE A 475 14.22 -5.53 23.35
C ILE A 475 14.63 -6.21 24.68
N PRO A 476 15.38 -5.60 25.62
CA PRO A 476 15.70 -6.23 26.90
C PRO A 476 14.44 -6.50 27.73
N SER A 477 13.62 -5.47 27.97
CA SER A 477 12.36 -5.61 28.72
C SER A 477 11.37 -6.55 28.03
N TRP A 478 11.30 -6.50 26.70
CA TRP A 478 10.49 -7.42 25.91
C TRP A 478 10.96 -8.88 26.08
N TRP A 479 12.27 -9.11 26.08
CA TRP A 479 12.84 -10.45 26.25
C TRP A 479 12.65 -11.00 27.66
N GLU A 480 12.72 -10.18 28.70
CA GLU A 480 12.47 -10.61 30.08
C GLU A 480 11.01 -10.95 30.34
N ALA A 481 10.08 -10.18 29.77
CA ALA A 481 8.64 -10.37 29.95
C ALA A 481 8.10 -11.64 29.27
N ILE A 482 8.83 -12.19 28.29
CA ILE A 482 8.37 -13.29 27.44
C ILE A 482 8.87 -14.65 27.94
N GLY A 483 7.98 -15.65 27.90
CA GLY A 483 8.29 -17.03 28.27
C GLY A 483 9.30 -17.72 27.33
N PRO A 484 9.98 -18.78 27.80
CA PRO A 484 11.03 -19.48 27.03
C PRO A 484 10.52 -20.13 25.75
N THR A 485 9.25 -20.55 25.69
CA THR A 485 8.61 -21.12 24.50
C THR A 485 8.58 -20.12 23.34
N LEU A 486 8.16 -18.89 23.63
CA LEU A 486 8.07 -17.82 22.64
C LEU A 486 9.46 -17.33 22.21
N LYS A 487 10.46 -17.31 23.11
CA LYS A 487 11.88 -17.02 22.75
C LYS A 487 12.44 -18.02 21.73
N ALA A 488 12.22 -19.31 21.97
CA ALA A 488 12.64 -20.37 21.06
C ALA A 488 11.88 -20.28 19.72
N GLY A 489 10.57 -20.05 19.77
CA GLY A 489 9.73 -19.85 18.59
C GLY A 489 10.18 -18.65 17.75
N PHE A 490 10.43 -17.50 18.38
CA PHE A 490 10.90 -16.28 17.74
C PHE A 490 12.26 -16.48 17.06
N THR A 491 13.22 -17.07 17.77
CA THR A 491 14.56 -17.36 17.22
C THR A 491 14.47 -18.34 16.05
N GLY A 492 13.64 -19.38 16.16
CA GLY A 492 13.37 -20.32 15.07
C GLY A 492 12.76 -19.65 13.85
N LEU A 493 11.78 -18.77 14.04
CA LEU A 493 11.14 -18.02 12.95
C LEU A 493 12.10 -17.05 12.26
N LEU A 494 12.94 -16.33 13.01
CA LEU A 494 13.98 -15.48 12.44
C LEU A 494 15.03 -16.28 11.65
N ASN A 495 15.37 -17.48 12.12
CA ASN A 495 16.29 -18.38 11.42
C ASN A 495 15.68 -19.03 10.18
N ASN A 496 14.35 -19.09 10.09
CA ASN A 496 13.64 -19.57 8.90
C ASN A 496 13.45 -18.48 7.83
N ILE A 497 13.72 -17.20 8.13
CA ILE A 497 13.68 -16.14 7.11
C ILE A 497 14.74 -16.44 6.04
N PRO A 498 14.37 -16.51 4.74
CA PRO A 498 15.33 -16.74 3.66
C PRO A 498 16.45 -15.70 3.69
N TYR A 499 17.68 -16.11 3.40
CA TYR A 499 18.88 -15.27 3.56
C TYR A 499 18.84 -13.95 2.78
N PHE A 500 18.20 -13.96 1.60
CA PHE A 500 18.10 -12.83 0.69
C PHE A 500 16.76 -12.09 0.80
N ALA A 501 15.88 -12.47 1.74
CA ALA A 501 14.61 -11.76 1.93
C ALA A 501 14.90 -10.37 2.54
N PRO A 502 14.42 -9.27 1.93
CA PRO A 502 14.64 -7.91 2.42
C PRO A 502 13.71 -7.57 3.59
N VAL A 503 13.84 -8.31 4.70
CA VAL A 503 13.10 -8.10 5.95
C VAL A 503 14.06 -7.52 6.98
N LEU A 504 13.90 -6.25 7.32
CA LEU A 504 14.74 -5.55 8.29
C LEU A 504 14.20 -5.77 9.70
N LEU A 505 15.04 -6.28 10.61
CA LEU A 505 14.74 -6.31 12.04
C LEU A 505 15.32 -5.05 12.70
N LEU A 506 14.45 -4.12 13.11
CA LEU A 506 14.80 -2.92 13.86
C LEU A 506 14.46 -3.12 15.35
N ALA A 507 15.44 -2.98 16.22
CA ALA A 507 15.24 -3.05 17.66
C ALA A 507 15.82 -1.81 18.37
N THR A 508 15.27 -1.49 19.53
CA THR A 508 15.80 -0.46 20.45
C THR A 508 16.20 -1.10 21.77
N SER A 509 17.25 -0.59 22.40
CA SER A 509 17.78 -1.05 23.69
C SER A 509 18.29 0.13 24.50
N ASP A 510 17.90 0.20 25.78
CA ASP A 510 18.37 1.13 26.81
C ASP A 510 19.63 0.66 27.56
N VAL A 511 19.99 -0.61 27.37
CA VAL A 511 21.19 -1.25 27.91
C VAL A 511 22.27 -1.29 26.81
N PRO A 512 23.55 -1.01 27.15
CA PRO A 512 24.65 -1.13 26.20
C PRO A 512 24.78 -2.58 25.70
N HIS A 513 25.29 -2.73 24.47
CA HIS A 513 25.38 -4.04 23.83
C HIS A 513 26.17 -5.08 24.66
N GLU A 514 27.12 -4.64 25.49
CA GLU A 514 27.95 -5.49 26.36
C GLU A 514 27.17 -6.14 27.50
N ASP A 515 26.07 -5.55 27.96
CA ASP A 515 25.28 -6.03 29.09
C ASP A 515 24.04 -6.82 28.66
N LEU A 516 23.79 -6.93 27.35
CA LEU A 516 22.66 -7.68 26.82
C LEU A 516 22.78 -9.20 27.07
N PRO A 517 21.66 -9.93 27.22
CA PRO A 517 21.62 -11.38 27.21
C PRO A 517 22.35 -11.98 26.00
N GLU A 518 23.07 -13.09 26.19
CA GLU A 518 23.85 -13.75 25.12
C GLU A 518 22.99 -14.12 23.90
N GLU A 519 21.74 -14.50 24.13
CA GLU A 519 20.75 -14.82 23.09
C GLU A 519 20.48 -13.61 22.17
N ILE A 520 20.39 -12.40 22.74
CA ILE A 520 20.17 -11.16 21.98
C ILE A 520 21.46 -10.72 21.29
N LYS A 521 22.61 -10.87 21.95
CA LYS A 521 23.93 -10.62 21.33
C LYS A 521 24.15 -11.50 20.10
N ALA A 522 23.74 -12.77 20.15
CA ALA A 522 23.81 -13.66 18.99
C ALA A 522 22.89 -13.22 17.83
N LEU A 523 21.84 -12.45 18.11
CA LEU A 523 20.99 -11.87 17.08
C LEU A 523 21.65 -10.67 16.39
N PHE A 524 22.38 -9.80 17.09
CA PHE A 524 22.96 -8.58 16.51
C PHE A 524 24.49 -8.63 16.53
N ASN A 525 25.12 -8.76 15.36
CA ASN A 525 26.57 -8.87 15.29
C ASN A 525 27.24 -7.51 15.11
N THR A 526 28.09 -7.11 16.07
CA THR A 526 28.85 -5.85 16.04
C THR A 526 29.75 -5.73 14.80
N ASN A 527 30.27 -6.85 14.29
CA ASN A 527 31.19 -6.89 13.14
C ASN A 527 30.54 -6.46 11.81
N ARG A 528 29.20 -6.34 11.74
CA ARG A 528 28.46 -6.02 10.52
C ARG A 528 27.89 -4.58 10.49
N GLU A 529 28.32 -3.71 11.42
CA GLU A 529 27.74 -2.36 11.61
C GLU A 529 26.21 -2.40 11.88
N GLU A 530 25.71 -3.51 12.44
CA GLU A 530 24.28 -3.70 12.77
C GLU A 530 23.88 -2.98 14.06
N VAL A 531 24.85 -2.57 14.88
CA VAL A 531 24.62 -1.88 16.16
C VAL A 531 25.00 -0.41 16.01
N PHE A 532 24.04 0.48 16.28
CA PHE A 532 24.25 1.93 16.27
C PHE A 532 24.05 2.50 17.66
N ASN A 533 25.13 3.04 18.23
CA ASN A 533 25.09 3.73 19.52
C ASN A 533 24.65 5.18 19.32
N ILE A 534 23.55 5.56 19.95
CA ILE A 534 23.01 6.92 19.91
C ILE A 534 23.90 7.83 20.75
N PRO A 535 24.60 8.82 20.16
CA PRO A 535 25.46 9.71 20.91
C PRO A 535 24.64 10.74 21.71
N ARG A 536 25.21 11.23 22.82
CA ARG A 536 24.62 12.35 23.56
C ARG A 536 24.54 13.62 22.68
N PRO A 537 23.47 14.42 22.79
CA PRO A 537 23.33 15.66 22.04
C PRO A 537 24.49 16.63 22.31
N THR A 538 25.00 17.22 21.24
CA THR A 538 26.10 18.18 21.29
C THR A 538 25.67 19.49 21.96
N CYS A 539 26.65 20.33 22.33
CA CYS A 539 26.35 21.65 22.91
C CYS A 539 25.57 22.55 21.92
N ALA A 540 25.88 22.45 20.63
CA ALA A 540 25.20 23.21 19.58
C ALA A 540 23.72 22.81 19.43
N GLU A 541 23.44 21.51 19.38
CA GLU A 541 22.06 20.98 19.31
C GLU A 541 21.25 21.40 20.55
N ARG A 542 21.85 21.27 21.74
CA ARG A 542 21.21 21.73 22.99
C ARG A 542 20.93 23.23 22.96
N LYS A 543 21.87 24.03 22.45
CA LYS A 543 21.66 25.48 22.30
C LYS A 543 20.49 25.78 21.35
N GLY A 544 20.41 25.11 20.20
CA GLY A 544 19.30 25.29 19.25
C GLY A 544 17.94 24.90 19.81
N PHE A 545 17.88 23.88 20.68
CA PHE A 545 16.67 23.52 21.41
C PHE A 545 16.21 24.59 22.39
N PHE A 546 17.14 25.08 23.23
CA PHE A 546 16.82 26.09 24.23
C PHE A 546 16.63 27.48 23.64
N GLU A 547 17.16 27.75 22.45
CA GLU A 547 16.99 29.03 21.77
C GLU A 547 15.52 29.35 21.51
N ASP A 548 14.72 28.38 21.05
CA ASP A 548 13.29 28.60 20.80
C ASP A 548 12.52 28.87 22.11
N LEU A 549 12.83 28.09 23.16
CA LEU A 549 12.21 28.24 24.48
C LEU A 549 12.59 29.58 25.13
N ILE A 550 13.86 29.97 25.06
CA ILE A 550 14.38 31.17 25.71
C ILE A 550 14.05 32.42 24.90
N MET A 551 14.12 32.40 23.57
CA MET A 551 13.93 33.61 22.76
C MET A 551 12.49 33.83 22.31
N LYS A 552 11.73 32.77 21.98
CA LYS A 552 10.36 32.92 21.48
C LYS A 552 9.32 32.81 22.58
N GLN A 553 9.36 31.76 23.40
CA GLN A 553 8.32 31.55 24.42
C GLN A 553 8.41 32.53 25.59
N SER A 554 9.62 32.97 25.97
CA SER A 554 9.75 33.97 27.04
C SER A 554 9.37 35.39 26.60
N ALA A 555 9.41 35.67 25.30
CA ALA A 555 9.04 36.94 24.71
C ALA A 555 7.55 37.03 24.35
N GLU A 556 6.83 35.91 24.34
CA GLU A 556 5.38 35.91 24.11
C GLU A 556 4.64 36.42 25.37
N PRO A 557 3.75 37.43 25.23
CA PRO A 557 2.94 37.88 26.34
C PRO A 557 2.02 36.75 26.82
N PRO A 558 1.73 36.64 28.13
CA PRO A 558 0.84 35.61 28.65
C PRO A 558 -0.52 35.68 27.95
N ALA A 559 -1.05 34.51 27.55
CA ALA A 559 -2.34 34.42 26.87
C ALA A 559 -3.42 35.18 27.67
N SER A 560 -4.00 36.21 27.05
CA SER A 560 -5.00 37.07 27.71
C SER A 560 -6.20 36.21 28.14
N LYS A 561 -6.50 36.19 29.44
CA LYS A 561 -7.71 35.59 30.03
C LYS A 561 -9.00 36.35 29.69
N ASN A 562 -9.19 36.74 28.43
CA ASN A 562 -10.45 37.33 27.97
C ASN A 562 -11.05 36.41 26.90
N ASN A 563 -11.79 35.42 27.39
CA ASN A 563 -12.96 34.76 26.78
C ASN A 563 -13.38 33.64 27.75
N ALA A 564 -13.95 34.05 28.88
CA ALA A 564 -14.75 33.19 29.76
C ALA A 564 -16.22 33.53 29.53
#